data_AF-A0A2L2WZP5-F1
#
_entry.id   AF-A0A2L2WZP5-F1
#
_cell.length_a   1.000
_cell.length_b   1.000
_cell.length_c   1.000
_cell.angle_alpha   90.00
_cell.angle_beta   90.00
_cell.angle_gamma   90.00
#
_symmetry.space_group_name_H-M   'P 1'
#
loop_
_entity.id
_entity.type
_entity.pdbx_description
1 polymer ?
#
loop_
_entity_poly.entity_id
_entity_poly.type
_entity_poly.pdbx_seq_one_letter_code
_entity_poly.pdbx_strand_id
1 'polypeptide(L)'
;MIIGRDYYEALLPPSETMLRRLSHSPKHLKKPSPFVITFMQVRNAVSLMFIALVALTIRLSLQWHKAESARRKAEFERQEAELQNIKNQINPHFLLNTLNNIYALTAFDAERAQKAIQELSQLLRYVLYENQSAFVDLRKEADFLKTYTALMRIRLTDIVDVQLNISLPKDTDVKVGPLIFISLVEDLCNGQHTSSNVAMTFMFNSASNDE
;
A
#
# COMPACT_ATOMS: atom_id res chain seq x y z
N MET A 1 69.11 -55.45 35.75
CA MET A 1 68.89 -56.64 34.92
C MET A 1 67.40 -56.71 34.68
N ILE A 2 66.84 -56.13 33.63
CA ILE A 2 66.76 -56.64 32.25
C ILE A 2 66.47 -55.42 31.36
N ILE A 3 67.43 -54.98 30.56
CA ILE A 3 67.18 -54.12 29.39
C ILE A 3 68.20 -54.55 28.36
N GLY A 4 67.78 -55.30 27.33
CA GLY A 4 68.70 -55.76 26.30
C GLY A 4 68.27 -57.04 25.59
N ARG A 5 67.13 -57.02 24.90
CA ARG A 5 66.86 -57.99 23.82
C ARG A 5 66.00 -57.47 22.67
N ASP A 6 65.21 -56.42 22.89
CA ASP A 6 64.17 -56.03 21.93
C ASP A 6 64.56 -54.93 20.93
N TYR A 7 65.79 -54.39 21.01
CA TYR A 7 66.23 -53.31 20.11
C TYR A 7 67.00 -53.77 18.86
N TYR A 8 67.31 -55.08 18.73
CA TYR A 8 68.12 -55.58 17.62
C TYR A 8 67.29 -56.07 16.41
N GLU A 9 65.99 -56.32 16.58
CA GLU A 9 65.13 -56.80 15.48
C GLU A 9 64.75 -55.69 14.47
N ALA A 10 64.83 -54.41 14.86
CA ALA A 10 64.47 -53.28 14.00
C ALA A 10 65.56 -52.88 12.98
N LEU A 11 66.80 -53.37 13.12
CA LEU A 11 67.93 -53.05 12.24
C LEU A 11 68.35 -54.21 11.31
N LEU A 12 67.65 -55.35 11.37
CA LEU A 12 67.93 -56.49 10.49
C LEU A 12 67.40 -56.20 9.07
N PRO A 13 68.16 -56.50 8.01
CA PRO A 13 67.67 -56.36 6.65
C PRO A 13 66.41 -57.23 6.47
N PRO A 14 65.38 -56.73 5.77
CA PRO A 14 64.12 -57.45 5.60
C PRO A 14 64.40 -58.84 5.02
N SER A 15 63.82 -59.87 5.64
CA SER A 15 64.00 -61.26 5.22
C SER A 15 63.60 -61.44 3.75
N GLU A 16 64.23 -62.37 3.03
CA GLU A 16 63.86 -62.63 1.63
C GLU A 16 62.37 -62.95 1.47
N THR A 17 61.73 -63.53 2.48
CA THR A 17 60.28 -63.79 2.50
C THR A 17 59.45 -62.51 2.59
N MET A 18 59.91 -61.49 3.34
CA MET A 18 59.31 -60.15 3.36
C MET A 18 59.49 -59.42 2.03
N LEU A 19 60.70 -59.41 1.48
CA LEU A 19 60.98 -58.79 0.18
C LEU A 19 60.18 -59.46 -0.95
N ARG A 20 60.02 -60.80 -0.90
CA ARG A 20 59.21 -61.55 -1.86
C ARG A 20 57.73 -61.21 -1.75
N ARG A 21 57.20 -60.99 -0.53
CA ARG A 21 55.81 -60.54 -0.30
C ARG A 21 55.57 -59.10 -0.77
N LEU A 22 56.54 -58.20 -0.63
CA LEU A 22 56.46 -56.83 -1.14
C LEU A 22 56.69 -56.73 -2.66
N SER A 23 57.42 -57.69 -3.26
CA SER A 23 57.61 -57.78 -4.71
C SER A 23 56.38 -58.28 -5.47
N HIS A 24 55.35 -58.78 -4.77
CA HIS A 24 54.07 -59.11 -5.39
C HIS A 24 53.37 -57.81 -5.77
N SER A 25 53.58 -57.39 -7.01
CA SER A 25 52.88 -56.28 -7.66
C SER A 25 51.38 -56.35 -7.34
N PRO A 26 50.73 -55.24 -6.92
CA PRO A 26 49.32 -55.27 -6.57
C PRO A 26 48.53 -55.82 -7.74
N LYS A 27 47.77 -56.91 -7.50
CA LYS A 27 46.93 -57.58 -8.50
C LYS A 27 46.19 -56.51 -9.32
N HIS A 28 46.36 -56.55 -10.64
CA HIS A 28 45.71 -55.63 -11.56
C HIS A 28 44.21 -55.52 -11.24
N LEU A 29 43.79 -54.40 -10.68
CA LEU A 29 42.39 -54.05 -10.57
C LEU A 29 41.86 -54.00 -12.01
N LYS A 30 41.00 -54.96 -12.38
CA LYS A 30 40.35 -54.95 -13.70
C LYS A 30 39.67 -53.61 -13.86
N LYS A 31 40.09 -52.83 -14.86
CA LYS A 31 39.42 -51.58 -15.21
C LYS A 31 37.93 -51.89 -15.43
N PRO A 32 37.02 -51.09 -14.85
CA PRO A 32 35.59 -51.33 -15.02
C PRO A 32 35.25 -51.36 -16.51
N SER A 33 34.30 -52.23 -16.89
CA SER A 33 33.91 -52.33 -18.30
C SER A 33 33.34 -50.99 -18.78
N PRO A 34 33.48 -50.64 -20.07
CA PRO A 34 32.93 -49.40 -20.63
C PRO A 34 31.45 -49.20 -20.31
N PHE A 35 30.68 -50.30 -20.29
CA PHE A 35 29.27 -50.30 -19.90
C PHE A 35 29.02 -49.76 -18.47
N VAL A 36 29.84 -50.16 -17.49
CA VAL A 36 29.70 -49.71 -16.10
C VAL A 36 30.04 -48.21 -15.97
N ILE A 37 31.04 -47.73 -16.71
CA ILE A 37 31.42 -46.32 -16.71
C ILE A 37 30.29 -45.46 -17.30
N THR A 38 29.77 -45.84 -18.48
CA THR A 38 28.65 -45.11 -19.12
C THR A 38 27.40 -45.11 -18.25
N PHE A 39 27.07 -46.25 -17.63
CA PHE A 39 25.95 -46.33 -16.69
C PHE A 39 26.13 -45.39 -15.49
N MET A 40 27.33 -45.34 -14.89
CA MET A 40 27.64 -44.41 -13.80
C MET A 40 27.53 -42.95 -14.25
N GLN A 41 27.99 -42.62 -15.46
CA GLN A 41 27.90 -41.27 -16.02
C GLN A 41 26.44 -40.85 -16.23
N VAL A 42 25.62 -41.69 -16.85
CA VAL A 42 24.18 -41.42 -17.08
C VAL A 42 23.46 -41.23 -15.75
N ARG A 43 23.66 -42.13 -14.78
CA ARG A 43 23.06 -42.01 -13.45
C ARG A 43 23.43 -40.67 -12.79
N ASN A 44 24.71 -40.31 -12.80
CA ASN A 44 25.17 -39.07 -12.19
C ASN A 44 24.60 -37.83 -12.90
N ALA A 45 24.49 -37.87 -14.24
CA ALA A 45 23.87 -36.79 -15.02
C ALA A 45 22.39 -36.60 -14.65
N VAL A 46 21.63 -37.70 -14.52
CA VAL A 46 20.22 -37.65 -14.07
C VAL A 46 20.10 -37.09 -12.66
N SER A 47 20.96 -37.52 -11.72
CA SER A 47 20.96 -36.98 -10.35
C SER A 47 21.26 -35.48 -10.32
N LEU A 48 22.24 -35.00 -11.11
CA LEU A 48 22.56 -33.57 -11.19
C LEU A 48 21.41 -32.76 -11.80
N MET A 49 20.77 -33.29 -12.84
CA MET A 49 19.60 -32.66 -13.45
C MET A 49 18.45 -32.54 -12.45
N PHE A 50 18.21 -33.58 -11.64
CA PHE A 50 17.18 -33.57 -10.60
C PHE A 50 17.48 -32.52 -9.52
N ILE A 51 18.72 -32.45 -9.03
CA ILE A 51 19.13 -31.44 -8.04
C ILE A 51 18.96 -30.03 -8.60
N ALA A 52 19.37 -29.81 -9.86
CA ALA A 52 19.21 -28.51 -10.52
C ALA A 52 17.74 -28.11 -10.66
N LEU A 53 16.87 -29.06 -11.02
CA LEU A 53 15.43 -28.83 -11.10
C LEU A 53 14.84 -28.46 -9.74
N VAL A 54 15.16 -29.21 -8.69
CA VAL A 54 14.68 -28.93 -7.32
C VAL A 54 15.18 -27.55 -6.86
N ALA A 55 16.46 -27.24 -7.08
CA ALA A 55 17.03 -25.94 -6.73
C ALA A 55 16.35 -24.78 -7.49
N LEU A 56 16.04 -24.96 -8.77
CA LEU A 56 15.31 -23.99 -9.58
C LEU A 56 13.89 -23.79 -9.02
N THR A 57 13.17 -24.87 -8.74
CA THR A 57 11.81 -24.81 -8.18
C THR A 57 11.79 -24.09 -6.83
N ILE A 58 12.75 -24.37 -5.94
CA ILE A 58 12.87 -23.67 -4.65
C ILE A 58 13.14 -22.18 -4.86
N ARG A 59 14.07 -21.82 -5.75
CA ARG A 59 14.38 -20.41 -6.04
C ARG A 59 13.17 -19.66 -6.58
N LEU A 60 12.46 -20.25 -7.54
CA LEU A 60 11.25 -19.67 -8.12
C LEU A 60 10.15 -19.51 -7.06
N SER A 61 9.96 -20.52 -6.19
CA SER A 61 9.00 -20.46 -5.08
C SER A 61 9.31 -19.32 -4.11
N LEU A 62 10.57 -19.19 -3.69
CA LEU A 62 10.99 -18.10 -2.80
C LEU A 62 10.84 -16.71 -3.45
N GLN A 63 11.19 -16.59 -4.73
CA GLN A 63 10.99 -15.35 -5.47
C GLN A 63 9.52 -14.98 -5.59
N TRP A 64 8.66 -15.95 -5.89
CA TRP A 64 7.22 -15.74 -5.93
C TRP A 64 6.68 -15.31 -4.57
N HIS A 65 7.03 -16.00 -3.48
CA HIS A 65 6.61 -15.59 -2.14
C HIS A 65 7.05 -14.17 -1.79
N LYS A 66 8.28 -13.78 -2.15
CA LYS A 66 8.79 -12.42 -1.94
C LYS A 66 8.02 -11.41 -2.79
N ALA A 67 7.77 -11.70 -4.06
CA ALA A 67 7.00 -10.85 -4.97
C ALA A 67 5.55 -10.68 -4.50
N GLU A 68 4.91 -11.75 -4.05
CA GLU A 68 3.55 -11.73 -3.51
C GLU A 68 3.47 -10.88 -2.24
N SER A 69 4.43 -11.04 -1.31
CA SER A 69 4.50 -10.21 -0.10
C SER A 69 4.73 -8.74 -0.43
N ALA A 70 5.62 -8.43 -1.38
CA ALA A 70 5.85 -7.07 -1.85
C ALA A 70 4.60 -6.48 -2.51
N ARG A 71 3.87 -7.28 -3.31
CA ARG A 71 2.61 -6.85 -3.95
C ARG A 71 1.55 -6.49 -2.91
N ARG A 72 1.31 -7.38 -1.93
CA ARG A 72 0.36 -7.13 -0.84
C ARG A 72 0.72 -5.89 -0.03
N LYS A 73 2.02 -5.69 0.23
CA LYS A 73 2.50 -4.48 0.93
C LYS A 73 2.23 -3.21 0.13
N ALA A 74 2.52 -3.23 -1.17
CA ALA A 74 2.25 -2.10 -2.05
C ALA A 74 0.74 -1.81 -2.20
N GLU A 75 -0.10 -2.85 -2.26
CA GLU A 75 -1.56 -2.72 -2.26
C GLU A 75 -2.05 -2.07 -0.96
N PHE A 76 -1.55 -2.51 0.19
CA PHE A 76 -1.89 -1.92 1.49
C PHE A 76 -1.43 -0.46 1.62
N GLU A 77 -0.17 -0.17 1.26
CA GLU A 77 0.37 1.20 1.27
C GLU A 77 -0.42 2.12 0.33
N ARG A 78 -0.87 1.62 -0.82
CA ARG A 78 -1.74 2.35 -1.74
C ARG A 78 -3.11 2.64 -1.12
N GLN A 79 -3.76 1.65 -0.52
CA GLN A 79 -5.04 1.83 0.15
C GLN A 79 -4.95 2.83 1.30
N GLU A 80 -3.88 2.76 2.11
CA GLU A 80 -3.64 3.73 3.18
C GLU A 80 -3.39 5.12 2.60
N ALA A 81 -2.64 5.26 1.51
CA ALA A 81 -2.41 6.54 0.85
C ALA A 81 -3.70 7.14 0.26
N GLU A 82 -4.56 6.32 -0.36
CA GLU A 82 -5.88 6.74 -0.85
C GLU A 82 -6.77 7.21 0.32
N LEU A 83 -6.75 6.47 1.44
CA LEU A 83 -7.50 6.83 2.65
C LEU A 83 -6.97 8.10 3.31
N GLN A 84 -5.64 8.30 3.35
CA GLN A 84 -5.02 9.54 3.84
C GLN A 84 -5.32 10.71 2.90
N ASN A 85 -5.39 10.49 1.60
CA ASN A 85 -5.82 11.51 0.65
C ASN A 85 -7.27 11.92 0.92
N ILE A 86 -8.18 10.97 1.09
CA ILE A 86 -9.59 11.24 1.47
C ILE A 86 -9.65 12.00 2.81
N LYS A 87 -8.86 11.59 3.81
CA LYS A 87 -8.77 12.27 5.11
C LYS A 87 -8.22 13.69 5.00
N ASN A 88 -7.28 13.95 4.11
CA ASN A 88 -6.70 15.27 3.94
C ASN A 88 -7.62 16.23 3.18
N GLN A 89 -8.55 15.72 2.37
CA GLN A 89 -9.54 16.55 1.68
C GLN A 89 -10.59 17.14 2.63
N ILE A 90 -10.76 16.59 3.84
CA ILE A 90 -11.54 17.22 4.91
C ILE A 90 -10.73 17.31 6.19
N ASN A 91 -10.47 18.54 6.63
CA ASN A 91 -9.74 18.80 7.86
C ASN A 91 -10.40 18.08 9.07
N PRO A 92 -9.72 17.13 9.75
CA PRO A 92 -10.29 16.43 10.91
C PRO A 92 -10.65 17.38 12.05
N HIS A 93 -9.97 18.53 12.15
CA HIS A 93 -10.32 19.60 13.08
C HIS A 93 -11.67 20.24 12.75
N PHE A 94 -12.01 20.39 11.45
CA PHE A 94 -13.34 20.87 11.05
C PHE A 94 -14.43 19.94 11.58
N LEU A 95 -14.27 18.61 11.42
CA LEU A 95 -15.27 17.65 11.89
C LEU A 95 -15.46 17.73 13.42
N LEU A 96 -14.35 17.77 14.18
CA LEU A 96 -14.41 17.85 15.63
C LEU A 96 -15.07 19.16 16.10
N ASN A 97 -14.74 20.29 15.48
CA ASN A 97 -15.34 21.58 15.81
C ASN A 97 -16.82 21.64 15.45
N THR A 98 -17.19 21.07 14.30
CA THR A 98 -18.60 20.98 13.90
C THR A 98 -19.39 20.15 14.92
N LEU A 99 -18.85 19.01 15.36
CA LEU A 99 -19.48 18.21 16.43
C LEU A 99 -19.59 18.97 17.75
N ASN A 100 -18.56 19.71 18.16
CA ASN A 100 -18.58 20.50 19.39
C ASN A 100 -19.64 21.63 19.33
N ASN A 101 -19.75 22.32 18.19
CA ASN A 101 -20.77 23.35 18.00
C ASN A 101 -22.18 22.77 17.97
N ILE A 102 -22.37 21.61 17.34
CA ILE A 102 -23.64 20.87 17.37
C ILE A 102 -23.98 20.49 18.82
N TYR A 103 -23.02 19.96 19.58
CA TYR A 103 -23.22 19.62 20.98
C TYR A 103 -23.65 20.85 21.79
N ALA A 104 -23.00 21.99 21.61
CA ALA A 104 -23.43 23.25 22.23
C ALA A 104 -24.86 23.62 21.82
N LEU A 105 -25.21 23.52 20.52
CA LEU A 105 -26.57 23.77 20.03
C LEU A 105 -27.62 22.86 20.68
N THR A 106 -27.30 21.60 21.02
CA THR A 106 -28.31 20.72 21.67
C THR A 106 -28.86 21.29 22.98
N ALA A 107 -28.11 22.14 23.68
CA ALA A 107 -28.55 22.77 24.92
C ALA A 107 -29.40 24.04 24.70
N PHE A 108 -29.24 24.73 23.56
CA PHE A 108 -29.84 26.05 23.31
C PHE A 108 -30.90 26.04 22.20
N ASP A 109 -30.76 25.16 21.21
CA ASP A 109 -31.61 25.04 20.02
C ASP A 109 -31.53 23.60 19.46
N ALA A 110 -32.37 22.73 20.01
CA ALA A 110 -32.39 21.31 19.67
C ALA A 110 -32.81 21.06 18.21
N GLU A 111 -33.67 21.90 17.63
CA GLU A 111 -34.11 21.77 16.24
C GLU A 111 -32.97 22.07 15.28
N ARG A 112 -32.24 23.18 15.51
CA ARG A 112 -31.05 23.53 14.74
C ARG A 112 -29.94 22.51 14.91
N ALA A 113 -29.77 21.93 16.09
CA ALA A 113 -28.83 20.83 16.32
C ALA A 113 -29.18 19.59 15.50
N GLN A 114 -30.46 19.17 15.47
CA GLN A 114 -30.90 18.04 14.65
C GLN A 114 -30.63 18.26 13.16
N LYS A 115 -30.94 19.47 12.66
CA LYS A 115 -30.67 19.83 11.27
C LYS A 115 -29.16 19.78 10.95
N ALA A 116 -28.32 20.31 11.83
CA ALA A 116 -26.88 20.29 11.66
C ALA A 116 -26.31 18.85 11.69
N ILE A 117 -26.86 17.94 12.49
CA ILE A 117 -26.49 16.52 12.46
C ILE A 117 -26.82 15.90 11.09
N GLN A 118 -27.99 16.21 10.53
CA GLN A 118 -28.38 15.73 9.21
C GLN A 118 -27.46 16.27 8.11
N GLU A 119 -27.14 17.57 8.15
CA GLU A 119 -26.19 18.21 7.23
C GLU A 119 -24.79 17.58 7.33
N LEU A 120 -24.30 17.32 8.55
CA LEU A 120 -23.01 16.65 8.76
C LEU A 120 -23.00 15.22 8.21
N SER A 121 -24.09 14.46 8.39
CA SER A 121 -24.25 13.12 7.82
C SER A 121 -24.23 13.14 6.29
N GLN A 122 -24.88 14.13 5.68
CA GLN A 122 -24.89 14.31 4.22
C GLN A 122 -23.49 14.66 3.70
N LEU A 123 -22.78 15.57 4.38
CA LEU A 123 -21.41 15.95 4.06
C LEU A 123 -20.47 14.73 4.11
N LEU A 124 -20.52 13.95 5.19
CA LEU A 124 -19.69 12.75 5.35
C LEU A 124 -20.00 11.70 4.28
N ARG A 125 -21.27 11.49 3.95
CA ARG A 125 -21.67 10.57 2.89
C ARG A 125 -21.09 10.99 1.54
N TYR A 126 -21.16 12.27 1.20
CA TYR A 126 -20.58 12.77 -0.05
C TYR A 126 -19.08 12.48 -0.11
N VAL A 127 -18.35 12.81 0.96
CA VAL A 127 -16.88 12.67 1.02
C VAL A 127 -16.43 11.21 0.97
N LEU A 128 -17.20 10.30 1.58
CA LEU A 128 -16.86 8.88 1.60
C LEU A 128 -17.16 8.16 0.29
N TYR A 129 -18.23 8.53 -0.42
CA TYR A 129 -18.70 7.77 -1.58
C TYR A 129 -18.48 8.47 -2.91
N GLU A 130 -18.67 9.79 -2.99
CA GLU A 130 -18.58 10.53 -4.25
C GLU A 130 -17.11 10.88 -4.59
N ASN A 131 -16.22 10.99 -3.59
CA ASN A 131 -14.76 11.16 -3.80
C ASN A 131 -14.09 9.93 -4.44
N GLN A 132 -14.76 8.78 -4.47
CA GLN A 132 -14.23 7.57 -5.12
C GLN A 132 -14.42 7.59 -6.64
N SER A 133 -15.24 8.51 -7.16
CA SER A 133 -15.52 8.64 -8.60
C SER A 133 -14.58 9.66 -9.23
N ALA A 134 -14.11 9.39 -10.46
CA ALA A 134 -13.28 10.36 -11.20
C ALA A 134 -14.04 11.67 -11.49
N PHE A 135 -15.37 11.59 -11.63
CA PHE A 135 -16.24 12.73 -11.88
C PHE A 135 -17.59 12.59 -11.18
N VAL A 136 -18.18 13.71 -10.81
CA VAL A 136 -19.48 13.86 -10.16
C VAL A 136 -20.31 14.91 -10.88
N ASP A 137 -21.64 14.81 -10.83
CA ASP A 137 -22.50 15.83 -11.43
C ASP A 137 -22.30 17.17 -10.73
N LEU A 138 -22.19 18.26 -11.50
CA LEU A 138 -21.98 19.60 -10.97
C LEU A 138 -23.08 20.01 -9.96
N ARG A 139 -24.30 19.48 -10.11
CA ARG A 139 -25.38 19.68 -9.14
C ARG A 139 -25.07 19.07 -7.78
N LYS A 140 -24.51 17.85 -7.76
CA LYS A 140 -24.11 17.19 -6.51
C LYS A 140 -22.98 17.95 -5.82
N GLU A 141 -22.00 18.43 -6.59
CA GLU A 141 -20.92 19.29 -6.07
C GLU A 141 -21.49 20.61 -5.50
N ALA A 142 -22.43 21.24 -6.21
CA ALA A 142 -23.09 22.46 -5.74
C ALA A 142 -23.90 22.24 -4.43
N ASP A 143 -24.62 21.13 -4.32
CA ASP A 143 -25.35 20.79 -3.11
C ASP A 143 -24.40 20.46 -1.95
N PHE A 144 -23.29 19.78 -2.24
CA PHE A 144 -22.21 19.57 -1.28
C PHE A 144 -21.66 20.90 -0.74
N LEU A 145 -21.35 21.87 -1.61
CA LEU A 145 -20.85 23.19 -1.20
C LEU A 145 -21.85 23.95 -0.32
N LYS A 146 -23.15 23.85 -0.60
CA LYS A 146 -24.20 24.45 0.24
C LYS A 146 -24.22 23.83 1.63
N THR A 147 -24.23 22.50 1.72
CA THR A 147 -24.20 21.78 2.99
C THR A 147 -22.92 22.09 3.78
N TYR A 148 -21.76 22.11 3.11
CA TYR A 148 -20.47 22.45 3.73
C TYR A 148 -20.48 23.88 4.30
N THR A 149 -20.96 24.86 3.52
CA THR A 149 -21.03 26.26 3.94
C THR A 149 -22.01 26.45 5.10
N ALA A 150 -23.15 25.75 5.09
CA ALA A 150 -24.13 25.80 6.18
C ALA A 150 -23.52 25.36 7.52
N LEU A 151 -22.77 24.25 7.52
CA LEU A 151 -22.04 23.78 8.70
C LEU A 151 -20.91 24.75 9.11
N MET A 152 -20.21 25.33 8.15
CA MET A 152 -19.16 26.31 8.42
C MET A 152 -19.71 27.59 9.09
N ARG A 153 -20.91 28.04 8.70
CA ARG A 153 -21.57 29.19 9.35
C ARG A 153 -21.86 28.94 10.82
N ILE A 154 -22.23 27.71 11.18
CA ILE A 154 -22.44 27.34 12.59
C ILE A 154 -21.14 27.53 13.38
N ARG A 155 -19.97 27.25 12.77
CA ARG A 155 -18.66 27.42 13.40
C ARG A 155 -18.26 28.87 13.59
N LEU A 156 -18.62 29.76 12.66
CA LEU A 156 -18.12 31.14 12.61
C LEU A 156 -18.76 32.09 13.62
N THR A 157 -19.83 31.67 14.32
CA THR A 157 -20.63 32.55 15.22
C THR A 157 -21.28 33.72 14.45
N ASP A 158 -22.25 34.42 15.03
CA ASP A 158 -23.05 35.46 14.33
C ASP A 158 -22.27 36.71 13.88
N ILE A 159 -20.94 36.71 13.98
CA ILE A 159 -20.06 37.84 13.66
C ILE A 159 -19.76 37.91 12.15
N VAL A 160 -19.97 36.81 11.43
CA VAL A 160 -19.60 36.66 10.02
C VAL A 160 -20.74 36.04 9.22
N ASP A 161 -21.34 36.81 8.31
CA ASP A 161 -22.28 36.29 7.32
C ASP A 161 -21.53 35.85 6.06
N VAL A 162 -21.47 34.53 5.82
CA VAL A 162 -20.87 33.94 4.61
C VAL A 162 -21.98 33.60 3.63
N GLN A 163 -22.18 34.37 2.57
CA GLN A 163 -23.20 34.07 1.56
C GLN A 163 -22.62 33.25 0.41
N LEU A 164 -23.23 32.10 0.11
CA LEU A 164 -22.87 31.26 -1.04
C LEU A 164 -24.03 31.27 -2.03
N ASN A 165 -23.78 31.83 -3.21
CA ASN A 165 -24.74 31.85 -4.31
C ASN A 165 -24.22 30.96 -5.44
N ILE A 166 -25.01 29.97 -5.84
CA ILE A 166 -24.65 29.08 -6.95
C ILE A 166 -25.76 29.16 -8.00
N SER A 167 -25.42 29.65 -9.19
CA SER A 167 -26.33 29.70 -10.33
C SER A 167 -25.97 28.59 -11.33
N LEU A 168 -26.92 27.69 -11.57
CA LEU A 168 -26.79 26.55 -12.49
C LEU A 168 -27.86 26.64 -13.58
N PRO A 169 -27.49 26.47 -14.86
CA PRO A 169 -28.45 26.30 -15.95
C PRO A 169 -29.39 25.11 -15.72
N LYS A 170 -30.65 25.21 -16.16
CA LYS A 170 -31.66 24.15 -15.97
C LYS A 170 -31.24 22.80 -16.58
N ASP A 171 -30.52 22.82 -17.70
CA ASP A 171 -30.07 21.63 -18.45
C ASP A 171 -28.59 21.30 -18.23
N THR A 172 -28.07 21.59 -17.03
CA THR A 172 -26.69 21.24 -16.68
C THR A 172 -26.53 19.72 -16.52
N ASP A 173 -25.79 19.11 -17.45
CA ASP A 173 -25.26 17.72 -17.40
C ASP A 173 -23.71 17.72 -17.39
N VAL A 174 -23.13 18.75 -16.77
CA VAL A 174 -21.68 18.88 -16.64
C VAL A 174 -21.21 18.04 -15.46
N LYS A 175 -20.15 17.27 -15.68
CA LYS A 175 -19.45 16.57 -14.63
C LYS A 175 -18.14 17.26 -14.29
N VAL A 176 -17.83 17.31 -13.00
CA VAL A 176 -16.63 17.94 -12.45
C VAL A 176 -15.88 16.94 -11.57
N GLY A 177 -14.61 17.20 -11.30
CA GLY A 177 -13.91 16.45 -10.26
C GLY A 177 -14.60 16.69 -8.90
N PRO A 178 -14.72 15.67 -8.04
CA PRO A 178 -15.26 15.87 -6.70
C PRO A 178 -14.37 16.80 -5.88
N LEU A 179 -14.98 17.62 -5.01
CA LEU A 179 -14.30 18.43 -4.00
C LEU A 179 -13.35 19.50 -4.58
N ILE A 180 -13.44 19.83 -5.87
CA ILE A 180 -12.54 20.80 -6.52
C ILE A 180 -12.74 22.23 -6.02
N PHE A 181 -13.93 22.57 -5.52
CA PHE A 181 -14.27 23.92 -5.06
C PHE A 181 -14.16 24.07 -3.55
N ILE A 182 -13.93 22.99 -2.80
CA ILE A 182 -13.92 23.02 -1.32
C ILE A 182 -12.84 23.96 -0.78
N SER A 183 -11.64 23.96 -1.40
CA SER A 183 -10.51 24.78 -0.98
C SER A 183 -10.81 26.28 -1.08
N LEU A 184 -11.53 26.71 -2.11
CA LEU A 184 -11.93 28.11 -2.29
C LEU A 184 -12.87 28.57 -1.17
N VAL A 185 -13.83 27.72 -0.79
CA VAL A 185 -14.75 28.01 0.31
C VAL A 185 -14.00 27.99 1.65
N GLU A 186 -13.09 27.04 1.84
CA GLU A 186 -12.29 26.93 3.05
C GLU A 186 -11.37 28.14 3.25
N ASP A 187 -10.65 28.58 2.21
CA ASP A 187 -9.81 29.78 2.25
C ASP A 187 -10.63 31.02 2.63
N LEU A 188 -11.82 31.15 2.02
CA LEU A 188 -12.73 32.25 2.29
C LEU A 188 -13.25 32.23 3.73
N CYS A 189 -13.51 31.06 4.32
CA CYS A 189 -14.00 30.94 5.68
C CYS A 189 -12.89 31.01 6.73
N ASN A 190 -11.66 30.59 6.41
CA ASN A 190 -10.52 30.63 7.32
C ASN A 190 -9.85 32.01 7.37
N GLY A 191 -9.90 32.79 6.28
CA GLY A 191 -9.37 34.16 6.25
C GLY A 191 -10.15 35.18 7.11
N GLN A 192 -11.26 34.78 7.74
CA GLN A 192 -12.16 35.69 8.44
C GLN A 192 -11.83 35.79 9.93
N HIS A 193 -10.89 36.69 10.25
CA HIS A 193 -10.66 37.18 11.61
C HIS A 193 -11.21 38.60 11.82
N THR A 194 -11.81 39.21 10.80
CA THR A 194 -12.31 40.60 10.82
C THR A 194 -13.78 40.64 10.40
N SER A 195 -14.63 41.26 11.22
CA SER A 195 -16.11 41.39 11.15
C SER A 195 -16.68 41.92 9.82
N SER A 196 -16.45 41.21 8.73
CA SER A 196 -16.78 41.61 7.36
C SER A 196 -17.79 40.61 6.81
N ASN A 197 -18.88 41.09 6.21
CA ASN A 197 -19.77 40.21 5.45
C ASN A 197 -19.08 39.78 4.15
N VAL A 198 -19.08 38.48 3.86
CA VAL A 198 -18.40 37.94 2.69
C VAL A 198 -19.37 37.12 1.85
N ALA A 199 -19.48 37.47 0.57
CA ALA A 199 -20.30 36.75 -0.38
C ALA A 199 -19.41 36.12 -1.47
N MET A 200 -19.60 34.83 -1.71
CA MET A 200 -19.01 34.08 -2.81
C MET A 200 -20.12 33.65 -3.77
N THR A 201 -19.95 33.98 -5.05
CA THR A 201 -20.91 33.62 -6.09
C THR A 201 -20.23 32.78 -7.15
N PHE A 202 -20.70 31.55 -7.35
CA PHE A 202 -20.34 30.71 -8.48
C PHE A 202 -21.39 30.86 -9.58
N MET A 203 -20.96 31.40 -10.73
CA MET A 203 -21.77 31.46 -11.94
C MET A 203 -21.25 30.45 -12.95
N PHE A 204 -22.06 29.43 -13.24
CA PHE A 204 -21.78 28.47 -14.30
C PHE A 204 -22.59 28.84 -15.54
N ASN A 205 -21.91 29.26 -16.60
CA ASN A 205 -22.55 29.58 -17.87
C ASN A 205 -22.31 28.41 -18.84
N SER A 206 -23.35 27.97 -19.56
CA SER A 206 -23.11 27.14 -20.74
C SER A 206 -22.58 28.05 -21.84
N ALA A 207 -21.44 27.70 -22.42
CA ALA A 207 -21.04 28.34 -23.67
C ALA A 207 -22.10 27.99 -24.73
N SER A 208 -22.86 29.00 -25.18
CA SER A 208 -23.53 28.91 -26.46
C SER A 208 -22.44 28.82 -27.50
N ASN A 209 -22.29 27.65 -28.14
CA ASN A 209 -21.60 27.59 -29.43
C ASN A 209 -22.47 28.33 -30.45
N ASP A 210 -22.43 29.65 -30.42
CA ASP A 210 -22.72 30.49 -31.56
C ASP A 210 -21.36 30.92 -32.13
N GLU A 211 -20.79 30.06 -32.95
CA GLU A 211 -20.01 30.33 -34.18
C GLU A 211 -19.48 29.03 -34.80
#